data_AF-A0A7X3X5T9-F1
#
_entry.id   AF-A0A7X3X5T9-F1
#
_cell.length_a   1.000
_cell.length_b   1.000
_cell.length_c   1.000
_cell.angle_alpha   90.00
_cell.angle_beta   90.00
_cell.angle_gamma   90.00
#
_symmetry.space_group_name_H-M   'P 1'
#
loop_
_entity.id
_entity.type
_entity.pdbx_description
1 polymer ?
#
loop_
_entity_poly.entity_id
_entity_poly.type
_entity_poly.pdbx_seq_one_letter_code
_entity_poly.pdbx_strand_id
1 'polypeptide(L)'
;MPSTHLARRPAGIIGFVAFAAAACGSAQRNDVYRLAAPYNFAFYDTHEEAARSFYAAHFTHFAAYEILMSPGQDTPARMSEFETRVRAYVADPPKFEPPAEIIAPRWTRLAFETAQSMDWAHMLHSQLYDILTDDRITDKRTAGERAIAYYLSETEAAFSTRGYGHRFMEGGGEWAGNFHVAYPDINGILWAYHWHHAAVYEALMETDPARRRVELDRVIDVFTDSVLLELPHVMPLTAEVAPRFSRLFPAAAHIFDNLHMMHDVVNDIMAEPSYSLSEKAAEIERLRGQMVYAGQDTVEAPGMPMGGDHRMSDGAMRVPTELPTGRWLPQGHPEARMAPMGDFMRPLPAPRSGRPAGVSGGGVR
;
A
#
# COMPACT_ATOMS: atom_id res chain seq x y z
N MET A 1 -0.59 68.18 69.76
CA MET A 1 0.34 67.91 68.64
C MET A 1 1.27 66.78 69.06
N PRO A 2 1.59 65.78 68.22
CA PRO A 2 0.75 64.95 67.35
C PRO A 2 0.69 63.48 67.84
N SER A 3 -0.41 62.81 67.49
CA SER A 3 -0.61 61.36 67.58
C SER A 3 0.14 60.63 66.46
N THR A 4 0.78 59.50 66.76
CA THR A 4 1.26 58.53 65.76
C THR A 4 0.54 57.20 65.93
N HIS A 5 -0.44 56.95 65.07
CA HIS A 5 -1.09 55.65 64.88
C HIS A 5 -0.16 54.71 64.11
N LEU A 6 0.15 53.54 64.68
CA LEU A 6 0.70 52.42 63.93
C LEU A 6 -0.40 51.78 63.07
N ALA A 7 -0.23 51.81 61.75
CA ALA A 7 -1.08 51.11 60.80
C ALA A 7 -0.77 49.60 60.81
N ARG A 8 -1.78 48.78 61.13
CA ARG A 8 -1.78 47.33 60.90
C ARG A 8 -1.97 47.07 59.41
N ARG A 9 -1.06 46.33 58.79
CA ARG A 9 -1.23 45.78 57.43
C ARG A 9 -2.10 44.52 57.50
N PRO A 10 -3.10 44.33 56.60
CA PRO A 10 -3.84 43.08 56.51
C PRO A 10 -2.99 42.00 55.84
N ALA A 11 -2.99 40.80 56.43
CA ALA A 11 -2.45 39.59 55.81
C ALA A 11 -3.40 39.15 54.68
N GLY A 12 -2.96 39.31 53.43
CA GLY A 12 -3.66 38.76 52.28
C GLY A 12 -3.51 37.25 52.23
N ILE A 13 -4.62 36.54 52.37
CA ILE A 13 -4.71 35.10 52.09
C ILE A 13 -4.63 34.95 50.57
N ILE A 14 -3.48 34.49 50.06
CA ILE A 14 -3.33 34.09 48.67
C ILE A 14 -3.98 32.71 48.53
N GLY A 15 -5.19 32.67 47.99
CA GLY A 15 -5.82 31.44 47.55
C GLY A 15 -5.08 30.88 46.34
N PHE A 16 -4.38 29.77 46.51
CA PHE A 16 -3.86 28.97 45.40
C PHE A 16 -5.05 28.34 44.66
N VAL A 17 -5.46 28.94 43.54
CA VAL A 17 -6.29 28.26 42.56
C VAL A 17 -5.40 27.27 41.83
N ALA A 18 -5.55 25.99 42.17
CA ALA A 18 -4.92 24.90 41.42
C ALA A 18 -5.58 24.84 40.03
N PHE A 19 -4.92 25.42 39.03
CA PHE A 19 -5.22 25.12 37.64
C PHE A 19 -4.77 23.67 37.37
N ALA A 20 -5.72 22.75 37.38
CA ALA A 20 -5.52 21.45 36.74
C ALA A 20 -5.40 21.72 35.24
N ALA A 21 -4.16 21.85 34.75
CA ALA A 21 -3.88 21.82 33.33
C ALA A 21 -4.25 20.43 32.83
N ALA A 22 -5.44 20.32 32.21
CA ALA A 22 -5.71 19.23 31.30
C ALA A 22 -4.68 19.38 30.18
N ALA A 23 -3.61 18.57 30.24
CA ALA A 23 -2.69 18.42 29.14
C ALA A 23 -3.48 17.77 28.00
N CYS A 24 -4.06 18.59 27.12
CA CYS A 24 -4.28 18.19 25.74
C CYS A 24 -2.89 17.86 25.20
N GLY A 25 -2.50 16.59 25.28
CA GLY A 25 -1.30 16.11 24.63
C GLY A 25 -1.47 16.30 23.13
N SER A 26 -0.84 17.32 22.56
CA SER A 26 -0.62 17.35 21.12
C SER A 26 0.35 16.21 20.81
N ALA A 27 -0.13 15.16 20.15
CA ALA A 27 0.75 14.12 19.63
C ALA A 27 1.79 14.78 18.70
N GLN A 28 3.07 14.55 18.97
CA GLN A 28 4.15 15.08 18.14
C GLN A 28 4.13 14.33 16.81
N ARG A 29 3.88 15.06 15.72
CA ARG A 29 3.83 14.54 14.36
C ARG A 29 5.19 14.75 13.70
N ASN A 30 6.06 13.75 13.79
CA ASN A 30 7.36 13.81 13.14
C ASN A 30 7.24 13.28 11.71
N ASP A 31 7.80 14.01 10.76
CA ASP A 31 7.93 13.49 9.39
C ASP A 31 8.97 12.38 9.36
N VAL A 32 8.69 11.35 8.58
CA VAL A 32 9.65 10.30 8.26
C VAL A 32 10.33 10.63 6.93
N TYR A 33 11.64 10.39 6.81
CA TYR A 33 12.40 10.70 5.60
C TYR A 33 13.14 9.47 5.08
N ARG A 34 13.15 9.29 3.76
CA ARG A 34 13.82 8.17 3.10
C ARG A 34 15.30 8.14 3.43
N LEU A 35 15.93 6.96 3.34
CA LEU A 35 17.37 6.86 3.52
C LEU A 35 18.05 7.71 2.44
N ALA A 36 18.85 8.69 2.85
CA ALA A 36 19.55 9.54 1.91
C ALA A 36 20.59 8.71 1.14
N ALA A 37 20.43 8.64 -0.19
CA ALA A 37 21.33 7.88 -1.05
C ALA A 37 21.35 8.43 -2.49
N PRO A 38 22.44 8.20 -3.26
CA PRO A 38 22.56 8.67 -4.65
C PRO A 38 21.61 8.01 -5.65
N TYR A 39 20.95 6.91 -5.27
CA TYR A 39 19.98 6.20 -6.10
C TYR A 39 18.56 6.73 -5.97
N ASN A 40 18.30 7.60 -4.98
CA ASN A 40 16.95 8.13 -4.76
C ASN A 40 16.44 8.79 -6.05
N PHE A 41 15.20 8.48 -6.42
CA PHE A 41 14.52 8.87 -7.67
C PHE A 41 14.99 8.19 -8.96
N ALA A 42 15.94 7.23 -8.90
CA ALA A 42 16.41 6.52 -10.09
C ALA A 42 15.26 5.87 -10.88
N PHE A 43 14.22 5.35 -10.21
CA PHE A 43 13.07 4.75 -10.89
C PHE A 43 12.26 5.80 -11.67
N TYR A 44 11.93 6.92 -11.04
CA TYR A 44 11.22 8.01 -11.71
C TYR A 44 12.03 8.59 -12.87
N ASP A 45 13.33 8.84 -12.65
CA ASP A 45 14.21 9.45 -13.66
C ASP A 45 14.46 8.53 -14.87
N THR A 46 14.39 7.20 -14.68
CA THR A 46 14.68 6.22 -15.73
C THR A 46 13.42 5.66 -16.39
N HIS A 47 12.34 5.53 -15.62
CA HIS A 47 11.10 4.84 -15.97
C HIS A 47 9.87 5.68 -15.56
N GLU A 48 9.84 6.95 -16.00
CA GLU A 48 8.83 7.95 -15.60
C GLU A 48 7.38 7.44 -15.76
N GLU A 49 7.06 6.80 -16.89
CA GLU A 49 5.71 6.28 -17.15
C GLU A 49 5.29 5.21 -16.13
N ALA A 50 6.17 4.24 -15.86
CA ALA A 50 5.95 3.23 -14.83
C ALA A 50 5.82 3.87 -13.44
N ALA A 51 6.67 4.85 -13.11
CA ALA A 51 6.57 5.55 -11.82
C ALA A 51 5.26 6.31 -11.65
N ARG A 52 4.81 7.02 -12.69
CA ARG A 52 3.56 7.80 -12.65
C ARG A 52 2.32 6.92 -12.58
N SER A 53 2.36 5.73 -13.17
CA SER A 53 1.25 4.79 -13.13
C SER A 53 0.82 4.37 -11.71
N PHE A 54 1.69 4.51 -10.70
CA PHE A 54 1.38 4.23 -9.29
C PHE A 54 0.55 5.33 -8.62
N TYR A 55 0.64 6.58 -9.08
CA TYR A 55 0.07 7.72 -8.37
C TYR A 55 -1.47 7.69 -8.35
N ALA A 56 -2.08 7.12 -9.38
CA ALA A 56 -3.52 6.93 -9.44
C ALA A 56 -3.99 5.92 -8.36
N ALA A 57 -3.19 4.91 -8.03
CA ALA A 57 -3.46 3.97 -6.95
C ALA A 57 -3.51 4.67 -5.58
N HIS A 58 -2.45 5.42 -5.27
CA HIS A 58 -2.32 6.11 -4.00
C HIS A 58 -3.43 7.16 -3.84
N PHE A 59 -3.72 7.93 -4.91
CA PHE A 59 -4.88 8.81 -4.93
C PHE A 59 -6.19 8.07 -4.62
N THR A 60 -6.37 6.89 -5.22
CA THR A 60 -7.62 6.13 -5.07
C THR A 60 -7.82 5.66 -3.62
N HIS A 61 -6.80 5.09 -2.98
CA HIS A 61 -6.87 4.67 -1.57
C HIS A 61 -7.25 5.84 -0.66
N PHE A 62 -6.48 6.93 -0.70
CA PHE A 62 -6.70 8.04 0.22
C PHE A 62 -8.02 8.78 -0.04
N ALA A 63 -8.39 8.99 -1.31
CA ALA A 63 -9.64 9.66 -1.65
C ALA A 63 -10.88 8.85 -1.23
N ALA A 64 -10.84 7.52 -1.32
CA ALA A 64 -11.91 6.66 -0.84
C ALA A 64 -12.16 6.86 0.67
N TYR A 65 -11.10 6.89 1.47
CA TYR A 65 -11.19 7.15 2.91
C TYR A 65 -11.87 8.49 3.20
N GLU A 66 -11.43 9.54 2.51
CA GLU A 66 -11.93 10.90 2.69
C GLU A 66 -13.43 11.02 2.35
N ILE A 67 -13.90 10.32 1.31
CA ILE A 67 -15.33 10.29 0.94
C ILE A 67 -16.15 9.59 2.02
N LEU A 68 -15.65 8.46 2.53
CA LEU A 68 -16.32 7.62 3.52
C LEU A 68 -16.32 8.18 4.96
N MET A 69 -15.59 9.27 5.22
CA MET A 69 -15.65 9.96 6.51
C MET A 69 -16.98 10.66 6.81
N SER A 70 -17.83 10.86 5.81
CA SER A 70 -19.15 11.49 6.02
C SER A 70 -20.17 10.75 5.18
N PRO A 71 -20.52 9.51 5.58
CA PRO A 71 -21.49 8.73 4.84
C PRO A 71 -22.86 9.38 4.97
N GLY A 72 -23.55 9.48 3.84
CA GLY A 72 -24.92 9.97 3.70
C GLY A 72 -25.63 9.26 2.55
N GLN A 73 -26.88 9.64 2.29
CA GLN A 73 -27.68 9.08 1.19
C GLN A 73 -27.04 9.28 -0.19
N ASP A 74 -26.15 10.26 -0.33
CA ASP A 74 -25.42 10.61 -1.54
C ASP A 74 -24.10 9.84 -1.72
N THR A 75 -23.67 9.05 -0.73
CA THR A 75 -22.37 8.34 -0.78
C THR A 75 -22.22 7.46 -2.02
N PRO A 76 -23.22 6.64 -2.42
CA PRO A 76 -23.09 5.85 -3.64
C PRO A 76 -22.87 6.71 -4.90
N ALA A 77 -23.52 7.87 -4.99
CA ALA A 77 -23.32 8.80 -6.10
C ALA A 77 -21.91 9.41 -6.09
N ARG A 78 -21.42 9.84 -4.90
CA ARG A 78 -20.04 10.34 -4.73
C ARG A 78 -18.99 9.28 -5.07
N MET A 79 -19.21 8.02 -4.69
CA MET A 79 -18.30 6.92 -5.03
C MET A 79 -18.31 6.60 -6.53
N SER A 80 -19.47 6.67 -7.20
CA SER A 80 -19.56 6.51 -8.66
C SER A 80 -18.87 7.64 -9.43
N GLU A 81 -19.04 8.90 -9.00
CA GLU A 81 -18.28 10.03 -9.56
C GLU A 81 -16.77 9.85 -9.34
N PHE A 82 -16.40 9.40 -8.14
CA PHE A 82 -15.03 9.11 -7.79
C PHE A 82 -14.42 7.99 -8.66
N GLU A 83 -15.12 6.89 -8.90
CA GLU A 83 -14.66 5.83 -9.82
C GLU A 83 -14.35 6.39 -11.22
N THR A 84 -15.23 7.25 -11.74
CA THR A 84 -15.02 7.92 -13.03
C THR A 84 -13.72 8.74 -13.04
N ARG A 85 -13.46 9.47 -11.94
CA ARG A 85 -12.20 10.22 -11.76
C ARG A 85 -10.98 9.32 -11.66
N VAL A 86 -11.10 8.19 -10.95
CA VAL A 86 -10.02 7.20 -10.85
C VAL A 86 -9.64 6.68 -12.22
N ARG A 87 -10.62 6.28 -13.05
CA ARG A 87 -10.38 5.84 -14.43
C ARG A 87 -9.71 6.91 -15.28
N ALA A 88 -10.06 8.19 -15.09
CA ALA A 88 -9.38 9.29 -15.76
C ALA A 88 -7.91 9.44 -15.31
N TYR A 89 -7.63 9.31 -14.01
CA TYR A 89 -6.24 9.36 -13.50
C TYR A 89 -5.40 8.15 -13.90
N VAL A 90 -6.02 6.97 -14.06
CA VAL A 90 -5.34 5.80 -14.63
C VAL A 90 -4.86 6.13 -16.06
N ALA A 91 -5.72 6.75 -16.87
CA ALA A 91 -5.43 7.06 -18.26
C ALA A 91 -4.44 8.23 -18.44
N ASP A 92 -4.47 9.21 -17.53
CA ASP A 92 -3.54 10.35 -17.52
C ASP A 92 -3.05 10.62 -16.08
N PRO A 93 -2.04 9.86 -15.61
CA PRO A 93 -1.57 9.98 -14.24
C PRO A 93 -0.85 11.32 -14.04
N PRO A 94 -0.94 11.92 -12.83
CA PRO A 94 -0.26 13.16 -12.53
C PRO A 94 1.26 13.02 -12.69
N LYS A 95 1.96 14.14 -12.89
CA LYS A 95 3.43 14.14 -12.98
C LYS A 95 4.10 13.89 -11.64
N PHE A 96 3.45 14.32 -10.56
CA PHE A 96 3.93 14.18 -9.20
C PHE A 96 2.84 13.57 -8.35
N GLU A 97 3.25 12.71 -7.44
CA GLU A 97 2.35 12.20 -6.43
C GLU A 97 2.01 13.30 -5.43
N PRO A 98 0.73 13.62 -5.22
CA PRO A 98 0.34 14.49 -4.12
C PRO A 98 0.47 13.74 -2.79
N PRO A 99 0.97 14.40 -1.72
CA PRO A 99 0.99 13.81 -0.38
C PRO A 99 -0.42 13.45 0.10
N ALA A 100 -0.53 12.41 0.93
CA ALA A 100 -1.80 11.89 1.43
C ALA A 100 -2.62 12.97 2.16
N GLU A 101 -1.99 13.90 2.86
CA GLU A 101 -2.68 15.00 3.57
C GLU A 101 -3.36 15.99 2.63
N ILE A 102 -2.93 16.08 1.37
CA ILE A 102 -3.60 16.91 0.36
C ILE A 102 -4.83 16.17 -0.19
N ILE A 103 -4.74 14.85 -0.34
CA ILE A 103 -5.82 14.02 -0.89
C ILE A 103 -6.92 13.78 0.16
N ALA A 104 -6.52 13.46 1.38
CA ALA A 104 -7.37 13.03 2.47
C ALA A 104 -7.09 13.79 3.79
N PRO A 105 -7.29 15.12 3.81
CA PRO A 105 -6.91 15.98 4.93
C PRO A 105 -7.68 15.71 6.23
N ARG A 106 -8.91 15.20 6.15
CA ARG A 106 -9.67 14.86 7.36
C ARG A 106 -9.27 13.47 7.85
N TRP A 107 -9.04 12.53 6.95
CA TRP A 107 -8.68 11.16 7.33
C TRP A 107 -7.30 11.10 7.98
N THR A 108 -6.30 11.76 7.39
CA THR A 108 -4.94 11.87 7.96
C THR A 108 -4.91 12.56 9.33
N ARG A 109 -5.93 13.35 9.68
CA ARG A 109 -6.10 13.89 11.05
C ARG A 109 -6.75 12.90 12.00
N LEU A 110 -7.70 12.10 11.52
CA LEU A 110 -8.41 11.10 12.30
C LEU A 110 -7.49 9.92 12.68
N ALA A 111 -6.74 9.40 11.70
CA ALA A 111 -5.91 8.20 11.83
C ALA A 111 -4.43 8.52 11.51
N PHE A 112 -3.87 9.52 12.20
CA PHE A 112 -2.54 10.05 11.90
C PHE A 112 -1.43 8.99 11.94
N GLU A 113 -1.40 8.15 12.97
CA GLU A 113 -0.36 7.12 13.12
C GLU A 113 -0.47 6.05 12.03
N THR A 114 -1.69 5.67 11.64
CA THR A 114 -1.93 4.79 10.49
C THR A 114 -1.46 5.41 9.17
N ALA A 115 -1.79 6.68 8.93
CA ALA A 115 -1.33 7.39 7.74
C ALA A 115 0.20 7.43 7.68
N GLN A 116 0.86 7.72 8.80
CA GLN A 116 2.31 7.72 8.91
C GLN A 116 2.91 6.32 8.63
N SER A 117 2.33 5.26 9.17
CA SER A 117 2.75 3.87 8.88
C SER A 117 2.63 3.54 7.39
N MET A 118 1.52 3.94 6.75
CA MET A 118 1.30 3.73 5.32
C MET A 118 2.31 4.49 4.46
N ASP A 119 2.49 5.78 4.72
CA ASP A 119 3.44 6.62 3.99
C ASP A 119 4.88 6.15 4.18
N TRP A 120 5.24 5.68 5.38
CA TRP A 120 6.55 5.10 5.64
C TRP A 120 6.81 3.85 4.78
N ALA A 121 5.79 3.00 4.62
CA ALA A 121 5.87 1.80 3.78
C ALA A 121 5.92 2.16 2.28
N HIS A 122 5.12 3.12 1.83
CA HIS A 122 5.22 3.66 0.46
C HIS A 122 6.63 4.15 0.15
N MET A 123 7.28 4.85 1.09
CA MET A 123 8.66 5.32 0.92
C MET A 123 9.69 4.19 0.84
N LEU A 124 9.50 3.09 1.57
CA LEU A 124 10.32 1.89 1.39
C LEU A 124 10.12 1.33 -0.02
N HIS A 125 8.88 1.26 -0.51
CA HIS A 125 8.59 0.76 -1.84
C HIS A 125 9.30 1.58 -2.93
N SER A 126 9.16 2.92 -2.87
CA SER A 126 9.86 3.82 -3.78
C SER A 126 11.38 3.60 -3.77
N GLN A 127 11.99 3.46 -2.59
CA GLN A 127 13.43 3.21 -2.49
C GLN A 127 13.85 1.85 -3.05
N LEU A 128 13.03 0.81 -2.91
CA LEU A 128 13.34 -0.50 -3.50
C LEU A 128 13.24 -0.47 -5.02
N TYR A 129 12.28 0.26 -5.60
CA TYR A 129 12.26 0.51 -7.05
C TYR A 129 13.51 1.25 -7.53
N ASP A 130 13.91 2.29 -6.80
CA ASP A 130 15.14 3.05 -7.07
C ASP A 130 16.38 2.16 -7.03
N ILE A 131 16.52 1.34 -5.98
CA ILE A 131 17.64 0.42 -5.82
C ILE A 131 17.70 -0.59 -6.96
N LEU A 132 16.57 -1.19 -7.33
CA LEU A 132 16.51 -2.17 -8.41
C LEU A 132 16.80 -1.54 -9.77
N THR A 133 16.39 -0.29 -9.98
CA THR A 133 16.60 0.44 -11.24
C THR A 133 18.04 0.89 -11.45
N ASP A 134 18.72 1.36 -10.40
CA ASP A 134 20.04 1.99 -10.54
C ASP A 134 21.17 0.98 -10.81
N ASP A 135 21.61 0.86 -12.07
CA ASP A 135 22.65 -0.08 -12.49
C ASP A 135 24.03 0.17 -11.84
N ARG A 136 24.24 1.33 -11.19
CA ARG A 136 25.46 1.58 -10.39
C ARG A 136 25.48 0.73 -9.12
N ILE A 137 24.33 0.27 -8.64
CA ILE A 137 24.21 -0.65 -7.51
C ILE A 137 24.37 -2.08 -8.02
N THR A 138 25.57 -2.63 -7.87
CA THR A 138 25.89 -3.99 -8.29
C THR A 138 25.39 -5.05 -7.30
N ASP A 139 25.39 -4.74 -6.00
CA ASP A 139 24.83 -5.60 -4.96
C ASP A 139 23.46 -5.08 -4.51
N LYS A 140 22.43 -5.44 -5.27
CA LYS A 140 21.04 -5.07 -5.00
C LYS A 140 20.59 -5.58 -3.63
N ARG A 141 21.00 -6.80 -3.24
CA ARG A 141 20.62 -7.44 -1.97
C ARG A 141 21.06 -6.58 -0.79
N THR A 142 22.34 -6.27 -0.71
CA THR A 142 22.89 -5.50 0.42
C THR A 142 22.28 -4.10 0.49
N ALA A 143 22.06 -3.44 -0.65
CA ALA A 143 21.42 -2.13 -0.70
C ALA A 143 19.95 -2.18 -0.21
N GLY A 144 19.18 -3.17 -0.68
CA GLY A 144 17.80 -3.35 -0.26
C GLY A 144 17.67 -3.73 1.23
N GLU A 145 18.50 -4.65 1.71
CA GLU A 145 18.53 -5.04 3.13
C GLU A 145 18.88 -3.84 4.05
N ARG A 146 19.75 -2.93 3.60
CA ARG A 146 20.02 -1.67 4.30
C ARG A 146 18.81 -0.73 4.33
N ALA A 147 18.10 -0.58 3.21
CA ALA A 147 16.88 0.24 3.16
C ALA A 147 15.79 -0.34 4.07
N ILE A 148 15.61 -1.67 4.08
CA ILE A 148 14.69 -2.37 4.97
C ILE A 148 15.10 -2.16 6.44
N ALA A 149 16.37 -2.31 6.79
CA ALA A 149 16.84 -2.10 8.16
C ALA A 149 16.60 -0.67 8.66
N TYR A 150 16.77 0.33 7.78
CA TYR A 150 16.44 1.72 8.09
C TYR A 150 14.93 1.94 8.24
N TYR A 151 14.11 1.34 7.38
CA TYR A 151 12.65 1.34 7.54
C TYR A 151 12.25 0.77 8.91
N LEU A 152 12.81 -0.38 9.29
CA LEU A 152 12.51 -1.07 10.54
C LEU A 152 13.06 -0.38 11.79
N SER A 153 13.93 0.64 11.67
CA SER A 153 14.40 1.37 12.85
C SER A 153 13.29 2.21 13.48
N GLU A 154 12.30 2.63 12.70
CA GLU A 154 11.07 3.28 13.19
C GLU A 154 10.03 2.22 13.57
N THR A 155 10.35 1.43 14.59
CA THR A 155 9.62 0.19 14.96
C THR A 155 8.11 0.40 15.20
N GLU A 156 7.70 1.58 15.67
CA GLU A 156 6.30 1.91 15.95
C GLU A 156 5.51 2.34 14.70
N ALA A 157 6.18 2.75 13.63
CA ALA A 157 5.55 3.14 12.36
C ALA A 157 5.68 2.05 11.29
N ALA A 158 6.80 1.31 11.29
CA ALA A 158 7.08 0.26 10.33
C ALA A 158 6.11 -0.92 10.47
N PHE A 159 5.54 -1.39 9.36
CA PHE A 159 4.85 -2.66 9.31
C PHE A 159 5.82 -3.83 9.52
N SER A 160 5.27 -4.88 10.11
CA SER A 160 5.96 -6.10 10.48
C SER A 160 6.54 -6.84 9.27
N THR A 161 7.61 -7.59 9.51
CA THR A 161 8.18 -8.53 8.52
C THR A 161 7.43 -9.86 8.46
N ARG A 162 6.36 -10.03 9.24
CA ARG A 162 5.49 -11.21 9.23
C ARG A 162 4.52 -11.14 8.06
N GLY A 163 4.38 -12.24 7.32
CA GLY A 163 3.35 -12.36 6.29
C GLY A 163 2.02 -12.70 6.94
N TYR A 164 1.11 -11.73 7.03
CA TYR A 164 -0.21 -11.94 7.61
C TYR A 164 -1.15 -12.64 6.60
N GLY A 165 -1.10 -12.26 5.33
CA GLY A 165 -1.97 -12.81 4.27
C GLY A 165 -3.47 -12.55 4.51
N HIS A 166 -4.32 -13.05 3.60
CA HIS A 166 -5.76 -12.72 3.58
C HIS A 166 -6.51 -12.98 4.89
N ARG A 167 -6.03 -13.91 5.73
CA ARG A 167 -6.63 -14.20 7.04
C ARG A 167 -6.72 -12.98 7.95
N PHE A 168 -5.82 -12.02 7.81
CA PHE A 168 -5.89 -10.78 8.58
C PHE A 168 -7.09 -9.93 8.17
N MET A 169 -7.28 -9.75 6.86
CA MET A 169 -8.41 -9.01 6.32
C MET A 169 -9.74 -9.71 6.63
N GLU A 170 -9.80 -11.02 6.38
CA GLU A 170 -11.00 -11.84 6.60
C GLU A 170 -11.31 -12.04 8.10
N GLY A 171 -10.31 -11.89 8.97
CA GLY A 171 -10.43 -12.05 10.42
C GLY A 171 -11.11 -10.87 11.13
N GLY A 172 -11.45 -9.80 10.40
CA GLY A 172 -12.02 -8.57 10.94
C GLY A 172 -13.43 -8.66 11.53
N GLY A 173 -14.14 -9.76 11.31
CA GLY A 173 -15.50 -9.92 11.82
C GLY A 173 -16.51 -9.12 11.00
N GLU A 174 -17.22 -8.19 11.64
CA GLU A 174 -18.39 -7.51 11.05
C GLU A 174 -18.04 -6.56 9.89
N TRP A 175 -16.86 -5.91 9.93
CA TRP A 175 -16.47 -4.96 8.89
C TRP A 175 -15.80 -5.62 7.68
N ALA A 176 -15.31 -6.85 7.81
CA ALA A 176 -14.49 -7.51 6.79
C ALA A 176 -15.23 -7.67 5.46
N GLY A 177 -14.65 -7.13 4.39
CA GLY A 177 -15.20 -7.18 3.02
C GLY A 177 -16.33 -6.18 2.76
N ASN A 178 -16.71 -5.31 3.70
CA ASN A 178 -17.78 -4.34 3.50
C ASN A 178 -17.53 -3.42 2.30
N PHE A 179 -16.31 -2.96 2.11
CA PHE A 179 -15.98 -2.08 0.99
C PHE A 179 -16.01 -2.83 -0.33
N HIS A 180 -15.47 -4.05 -0.37
CA HIS A 180 -15.55 -4.92 -1.55
C HIS A 180 -17.00 -5.20 -1.96
N VAL A 181 -17.91 -5.43 -1.00
CA VAL A 181 -19.33 -5.66 -1.27
C VAL A 181 -20.03 -4.38 -1.73
N ALA A 182 -19.75 -3.25 -1.08
CA ALA A 182 -20.43 -1.97 -1.37
C ALA A 182 -19.93 -1.30 -2.66
N TYR A 183 -18.64 -1.45 -2.96
CA TYR A 183 -17.93 -0.74 -4.04
C TYR A 183 -16.97 -1.68 -4.81
N PRO A 184 -17.47 -2.78 -5.39
CA PRO A 184 -16.64 -3.85 -5.96
C PRO A 184 -15.72 -3.37 -7.09
N ASP A 185 -16.17 -2.44 -7.94
CA ASP A 185 -15.37 -1.92 -9.05
C ASP A 185 -14.17 -1.10 -8.56
N ILE A 186 -14.37 -0.27 -7.53
CA ILE A 186 -13.28 0.52 -6.94
C ILE A 186 -12.31 -0.40 -6.22
N ASN A 187 -12.81 -1.34 -5.42
CA ASN A 187 -12.00 -2.33 -4.73
C ASN A 187 -11.19 -3.19 -5.72
N GLY A 188 -11.81 -3.61 -6.82
CA GLY A 188 -11.13 -4.34 -7.89
C GLY A 188 -10.03 -3.51 -8.56
N ILE A 189 -10.24 -2.22 -8.77
CA ILE A 189 -9.18 -1.30 -9.27
C ILE A 189 -8.02 -1.22 -8.26
N LEU A 190 -8.30 -1.15 -6.96
CA LEU A 190 -7.26 -1.13 -5.92
C LEU A 190 -6.44 -2.42 -5.93
N TRP A 191 -7.08 -3.58 -6.05
CA TRP A 191 -6.38 -4.88 -6.19
C TRP A 191 -5.60 -5.00 -7.50
N ALA A 192 -6.12 -4.44 -8.60
CA ALA A 192 -5.37 -4.34 -9.85
C ALA A 192 -4.08 -3.54 -9.67
N TYR A 193 -4.10 -2.46 -8.88
CA TYR A 193 -2.89 -1.71 -8.55
C TYR A 193 -1.92 -2.47 -7.65
N HIS A 194 -2.41 -3.24 -6.70
CA HIS A 194 -1.55 -4.10 -5.88
C HIS A 194 -0.79 -5.11 -6.75
N TRP A 195 -1.48 -5.70 -7.75
CA TRP A 195 -0.83 -6.54 -8.77
C TRP A 195 0.23 -5.74 -9.53
N HIS A 196 -0.11 -4.53 -10.00
CA HIS A 196 0.77 -3.72 -10.82
C HIS A 196 2.09 -3.35 -10.13
N HIS A 197 2.00 -2.89 -8.88
CA HIS A 197 3.16 -2.59 -8.06
C HIS A 197 4.08 -3.83 -7.92
N ALA A 198 3.51 -5.01 -7.64
CA ALA A 198 4.29 -6.24 -7.54
C ALA A 198 4.88 -6.66 -8.89
N ALA A 199 4.13 -6.54 -9.98
CA ALA A 199 4.59 -6.87 -11.32
C ALA A 199 5.77 -5.99 -11.76
N VAL A 200 5.79 -4.71 -11.36
CA VAL A 200 6.92 -3.81 -11.59
C VAL A 200 8.17 -4.29 -10.86
N TYR A 201 8.06 -4.74 -9.60
CA TYR A 201 9.23 -5.35 -8.92
C TYR A 201 9.78 -6.53 -9.71
N GLU A 202 8.91 -7.41 -10.19
CA GLU A 202 9.31 -8.58 -10.96
C GLU A 202 9.98 -8.20 -12.28
N ALA A 203 9.48 -7.18 -12.98
CA ALA A 203 10.12 -6.65 -14.19
C ALA A 203 11.51 -6.08 -13.89
N LEU A 204 11.65 -5.33 -12.78
CA LEU A 204 12.92 -4.74 -12.36
C LEU A 204 13.98 -5.78 -11.94
N MET A 205 13.59 -7.04 -11.73
CA MET A 205 14.54 -8.15 -11.51
C MET A 205 15.29 -8.57 -12.80
N GLU A 206 14.95 -8.01 -13.96
CA GLU A 206 15.75 -8.17 -15.18
C GLU A 206 17.06 -7.37 -15.09
N THR A 207 18.17 -8.08 -15.27
CA THR A 207 19.52 -7.55 -15.10
C THR A 207 19.98 -6.69 -16.28
N ASP A 208 19.49 -6.98 -17.48
CA ASP A 208 19.83 -6.20 -18.67
C ASP A 208 18.93 -4.95 -18.78
N PRO A 209 19.48 -3.73 -18.80
CA PRO A 209 18.67 -2.50 -18.77
C PRO A 209 17.71 -2.36 -19.95
N ALA A 210 18.11 -2.83 -21.13
CA ALA A 210 17.26 -2.75 -22.33
C ALA A 210 16.08 -3.72 -22.23
N ARG A 211 16.31 -4.97 -21.79
CA ARG A 211 15.24 -5.94 -21.53
C ARG A 211 14.35 -5.52 -20.37
N ARG A 212 14.92 -4.93 -19.31
CA ARG A 212 14.15 -4.41 -18.16
C ARG A 212 13.13 -3.36 -18.58
N ARG A 213 13.52 -2.45 -19.49
CA ARG A 213 12.58 -1.48 -20.06
C ARG A 213 11.44 -2.15 -20.82
N VAL A 214 11.76 -3.11 -21.69
CA VAL A 214 10.74 -3.87 -22.43
C VAL A 214 9.78 -4.63 -21.50
N GLU A 215 10.29 -5.20 -20.40
CA GLU A 215 9.45 -5.88 -19.41
C GLU A 215 8.55 -4.90 -18.64
N LEU A 216 9.03 -3.70 -18.31
CA LEU A 216 8.21 -2.67 -17.69
C LEU A 216 7.10 -2.19 -18.62
N ASP A 217 7.40 -1.93 -19.88
CA ASP A 217 6.40 -1.55 -20.89
C ASP A 217 5.35 -2.66 -21.01
N ARG A 218 5.77 -3.93 -21.03
CA ARG A 218 4.87 -5.09 -21.05
C ARG A 218 3.99 -5.17 -19.80
N VAL A 219 4.53 -4.85 -18.62
CA VAL A 219 3.74 -4.83 -17.37
C VAL A 219 2.66 -3.76 -17.44
N ILE A 220 2.99 -2.56 -17.93
CA ILE A 220 2.02 -1.49 -18.12
C ILE A 220 0.94 -1.90 -19.13
N ASP A 221 1.31 -2.48 -20.28
CA ASP A 221 0.35 -2.96 -21.27
C ASP A 221 -0.59 -4.02 -20.67
N VAL A 222 -0.07 -4.97 -19.89
CA VAL A 222 -0.91 -5.99 -19.22
C VAL A 222 -1.82 -5.36 -18.17
N PHE A 223 -1.32 -4.38 -17.43
CA PHE A 223 -2.11 -3.64 -16.45
C PHE A 223 -3.31 -2.96 -17.11
N THR A 224 -3.08 -2.20 -18.18
CA THR A 224 -4.12 -1.40 -18.85
C THR A 224 -5.06 -2.26 -19.70
N ASP A 225 -4.52 -3.22 -20.46
CA ASP A 225 -5.25 -3.92 -21.50
C ASP A 225 -5.86 -5.25 -21.02
N SER A 226 -5.55 -5.65 -19.78
CA SER A 226 -6.08 -6.88 -19.19
C SER A 226 -6.57 -6.67 -17.75
N VAL A 227 -5.67 -6.33 -16.82
CA VAL A 227 -5.99 -6.36 -15.39
C VAL A 227 -7.04 -5.31 -15.00
N LEU A 228 -7.00 -4.13 -15.63
CA LEU A 228 -8.01 -3.09 -15.43
C LEU A 228 -9.35 -3.33 -16.16
N LEU A 229 -9.35 -4.22 -17.16
CA LEU A 229 -10.57 -4.62 -17.87
C LEU A 229 -11.28 -5.79 -17.18
N GLU A 230 -10.51 -6.71 -16.60
CA GLU A 230 -10.98 -7.85 -15.82
C GLU A 230 -10.42 -7.73 -14.41
N LEU A 231 -11.09 -6.93 -13.59
CA LEU A 231 -10.63 -6.59 -12.24
C LEU A 231 -10.49 -7.84 -11.36
N PRO A 232 -9.43 -7.94 -10.54
CA PRO A 232 -9.28 -9.01 -9.57
C PRO A 232 -10.47 -9.07 -8.59
N HIS A 233 -10.81 -10.28 -8.17
CA HIS A 233 -11.81 -10.54 -7.13
C HIS A 233 -11.19 -10.96 -5.79
N VAL A 234 -9.86 -11.03 -5.73
CA VAL A 234 -9.08 -11.27 -4.51
C VAL A 234 -7.83 -10.39 -4.56
N MET A 235 -7.37 -9.92 -3.39
CA MET A 235 -6.13 -9.15 -3.30
C MET A 235 -4.94 -10.05 -3.73
N PRO A 236 -4.13 -9.64 -4.72
CA PRO A 236 -2.94 -10.40 -5.10
C PRO A 236 -1.83 -10.23 -4.05
N LEU A 237 -1.12 -11.31 -3.72
CA LEU A 237 0.04 -11.26 -2.83
C LEU A 237 1.34 -11.12 -3.63
N THR A 238 2.32 -10.42 -3.06
CA THR A 238 3.59 -10.10 -3.73
C THR A 238 4.33 -11.35 -4.17
N ALA A 239 4.33 -12.42 -3.37
CA ALA A 239 4.99 -13.66 -3.73
C ALA A 239 4.38 -14.36 -4.95
N GLU A 240 3.09 -14.11 -5.22
CA GLU A 240 2.36 -14.69 -6.36
C GLU A 240 2.70 -13.94 -7.66
N VAL A 241 2.83 -12.62 -7.58
CA VAL A 241 3.09 -11.75 -8.75
C VAL A 241 4.58 -11.54 -9.00
N ALA A 242 5.38 -11.46 -7.94
CA ALA A 242 6.80 -11.11 -7.96
C ALA A 242 7.71 -12.14 -7.25
N PRO A 243 7.79 -13.37 -7.77
CA PRO A 243 8.51 -14.46 -7.11
C PRO A 243 10.03 -14.25 -7.05
N ARG A 244 10.67 -13.59 -8.03
CA ARG A 244 12.12 -13.31 -7.97
C ARG A 244 12.40 -12.25 -6.92
N PHE A 245 11.59 -11.19 -6.89
CA PHE A 245 11.69 -10.14 -5.88
C PHE A 245 11.51 -10.71 -4.48
N SER A 246 10.48 -11.52 -4.27
CA SER A 246 10.16 -12.11 -2.95
C SER A 246 11.25 -13.05 -2.43
N ARG A 247 12.00 -13.72 -3.33
CA ARG A 247 13.20 -14.50 -2.94
C ARG A 247 14.40 -13.61 -2.60
N LEU A 248 14.54 -12.46 -3.27
CA LEU A 248 15.61 -11.52 -2.99
C LEU A 248 15.36 -10.80 -1.65
N PHE A 249 14.13 -10.32 -1.43
CA PHE A 249 13.71 -9.52 -0.28
C PHE A 249 12.42 -10.06 0.37
N PRO A 250 12.47 -11.21 1.07
CA PRO A 250 11.28 -11.82 1.66
C PRO A 250 10.60 -10.90 2.69
N ALA A 251 11.39 -10.16 3.48
CA ALA A 251 10.85 -9.19 4.43
C ALA A 251 10.08 -8.05 3.73
N ALA A 252 10.61 -7.54 2.62
CA ALA A 252 9.95 -6.47 1.87
C ALA A 252 8.65 -6.93 1.22
N ALA A 253 8.61 -8.17 0.69
CA ALA A 253 7.38 -8.74 0.15
C ALA A 253 6.25 -8.81 1.21
N HIS A 254 6.58 -9.22 2.44
CA HIS A 254 5.59 -9.22 3.52
C HIS A 254 5.19 -7.80 3.95
N ILE A 255 6.14 -6.86 4.05
CA ILE A 255 5.82 -5.46 4.38
C ILE A 255 4.87 -4.86 3.34
N PHE A 256 5.08 -5.18 2.07
CA PHE A 256 4.23 -4.74 0.97
C PHE A 256 2.82 -5.32 1.05
N ASP A 257 2.71 -6.63 1.26
CA ASP A 257 1.40 -7.27 1.46
C ASP A 257 0.69 -6.65 2.67
N ASN A 258 1.42 -6.41 3.77
CA ASN A 258 0.89 -5.80 4.99
C ASN A 258 0.35 -4.38 4.76
N LEU A 259 1.07 -3.56 3.99
CA LEU A 259 0.58 -2.24 3.60
C LEU A 259 -0.74 -2.36 2.82
N HIS A 260 -0.80 -3.23 1.82
CA HIS A 260 -1.99 -3.39 0.99
C HIS A 260 -3.18 -3.95 1.74
N MET A 261 -2.96 -4.90 2.65
CA MET A 261 -3.99 -5.36 3.59
C MET A 261 -4.49 -4.24 4.49
N MET A 262 -3.58 -3.40 5.01
CA MET A 262 -3.98 -2.26 5.84
C MET A 262 -4.84 -1.27 5.03
N HIS A 263 -4.53 -1.05 3.75
CA HIS A 263 -5.37 -0.22 2.89
C HIS A 263 -6.81 -0.74 2.78
N ASP A 264 -6.96 -2.05 2.55
CA ASP A 264 -8.27 -2.69 2.43
C ASP A 264 -9.03 -2.71 3.76
N VAL A 265 -8.33 -2.98 4.86
CA VAL A 265 -8.88 -2.92 6.22
C VAL A 265 -9.42 -1.53 6.55
N VAL A 266 -8.67 -0.47 6.21
CA VAL A 266 -9.16 0.90 6.39
C VAL A 266 -10.40 1.13 5.52
N ASN A 267 -10.39 0.70 4.26
CA ASN A 267 -11.56 0.82 3.37
C ASN A 267 -12.80 0.15 3.97
N ASP A 268 -12.66 -1.08 4.45
CA ASP A 268 -13.73 -1.88 5.05
C ASP A 268 -14.30 -1.25 6.32
N ILE A 269 -13.45 -0.80 7.25
CA ILE A 269 -13.88 -0.09 8.46
C ILE A 269 -14.54 1.25 8.10
N MET A 270 -14.01 1.96 7.11
CA MET A 270 -14.60 3.20 6.64
C MET A 270 -15.94 2.98 5.94
N ALA A 271 -16.19 1.80 5.38
CA ALA A 271 -17.48 1.40 4.81
C ALA A 271 -18.48 0.88 5.85
N GLU A 272 -18.05 0.44 7.04
CA GLU A 272 -18.91 -0.12 8.10
C GLU A 272 -19.96 0.90 8.60
N PRO A 273 -21.26 0.71 8.34
CA PRO A 273 -22.28 1.70 8.69
C PRO A 273 -22.60 1.78 10.19
N SER A 274 -22.33 0.73 10.97
CA SER A 274 -22.66 0.68 12.40
C SER A 274 -21.66 1.44 13.28
N TYR A 275 -20.45 1.71 12.79
CA TYR A 275 -19.42 2.39 13.56
C TYR A 275 -19.52 3.91 13.43
N SER A 276 -19.48 4.61 14.56
CA SER A 276 -19.17 6.04 14.62
C SER A 276 -17.74 6.32 14.13
N LEU A 277 -17.44 7.56 13.75
CA LEU A 277 -16.06 7.94 13.35
C LEU A 277 -15.02 7.67 14.44
N SER A 278 -15.38 7.80 15.72
CA SER A 278 -14.49 7.46 16.83
C SER A 278 -14.23 5.97 16.94
N GLU A 279 -15.26 5.13 16.71
CA GLU A 279 -15.11 3.66 16.71
C GLU A 279 -14.26 3.21 15.51
N LYS A 280 -14.48 3.81 14.33
CA LYS A 280 -13.64 3.57 13.14
C LYS A 280 -12.18 3.92 13.41
N ALA A 281 -11.91 5.09 13.97
CA ALA A 281 -10.55 5.52 14.30
C ALA A 281 -9.88 4.58 15.31
N ALA A 282 -10.60 4.19 16.37
CA ALA A 282 -10.09 3.28 17.38
C ALA A 282 -9.80 1.89 16.81
N GLU A 283 -10.65 1.37 15.93
CA GLU A 283 -10.46 0.05 15.30
C GLU A 283 -9.30 0.06 14.30
N ILE A 284 -9.19 1.10 13.46
CA ILE A 284 -8.07 1.30 12.55
C ILE A 284 -6.75 1.34 13.32
N GLU A 285 -6.70 2.09 14.42
CA GLU A 285 -5.50 2.21 15.25
C GLU A 285 -5.18 0.89 15.97
N ARG A 286 -6.20 0.18 16.46
CA ARG A 286 -6.03 -1.15 17.05
C ARG A 286 -5.37 -2.11 16.07
N LEU A 287 -5.86 -2.17 14.81
CA LEU A 287 -5.31 -3.06 13.78
C LEU A 287 -3.91 -2.65 13.34
N ARG A 288 -3.65 -1.35 13.19
CA ARG A 288 -2.29 -0.83 12.94
C ARG A 288 -1.34 -1.32 14.04
N GLY A 289 -1.70 -1.17 15.31
CA GLY A 289 -0.91 -1.66 16.44
C GLY A 289 -0.61 -3.16 16.41
N GLN A 290 -1.45 -3.98 15.75
CA GLN A 290 -1.23 -5.42 15.56
C GLN A 290 -0.31 -5.75 14.37
N MET A 291 -0.13 -4.81 13.45
CA MET A 291 0.65 -5.00 12.23
C MET A 291 2.03 -4.35 12.29
N VAL A 292 2.30 -3.47 13.25
CA VAL A 292 3.60 -2.80 13.35
C VAL A 292 4.70 -3.70 13.90
N TYR A 293 5.94 -3.38 13.52
CA TYR A 293 7.14 -4.13 13.83
C TYR A 293 7.43 -4.17 15.33
N ALA A 294 7.10 -3.12 16.10
CA ALA A 294 7.26 -3.12 17.55
C ALA A 294 6.40 -4.20 18.25
N GLY A 295 5.22 -4.50 17.72
CA GLY A 295 4.25 -5.43 18.30
C GLY A 295 4.37 -6.86 17.77
N GLN A 296 5.22 -7.09 16.78
CA GLN A 296 5.18 -8.31 15.97
C GLN A 296 5.30 -9.61 16.79
N ASP A 297 6.11 -9.63 17.85
CA ASP A 297 6.40 -10.82 18.66
C ASP A 297 5.47 -10.97 19.89
N THR A 298 4.62 -9.98 20.14
CA THR A 298 3.88 -9.86 21.40
C THR A 298 2.39 -9.64 21.20
N VAL A 299 1.92 -9.58 19.96
CA VAL A 299 0.55 -9.25 19.62
C VAL A 299 -0.08 -10.34 18.75
N GLU A 300 -1.27 -10.76 19.16
CA GLU A 300 -2.15 -11.65 18.40
C GLU A 300 -2.91 -10.85 17.34
N ALA A 301 -2.72 -11.21 16.07
CA ALA A 301 -3.41 -10.60 14.95
C ALA A 301 -4.71 -11.39 14.62
N PRO A 302 -5.75 -10.73 14.07
CA PRO A 302 -6.95 -11.39 13.59
C PRO A 302 -6.61 -12.59 12.69
N GLY A 303 -7.19 -13.74 13.00
CA GLY A 303 -6.94 -14.98 12.26
C GLY A 303 -5.55 -15.61 12.46
N MET A 304 -4.69 -15.06 13.33
CA MET A 304 -3.30 -15.49 13.51
C MET A 304 -2.82 -15.48 14.98
N PRO A 305 -2.60 -16.65 15.61
CA PRO A 305 -2.17 -16.75 17.00
C PRO A 305 -0.73 -16.30 17.23
N MET A 306 -0.39 -15.94 18.48
CA MET A 306 0.97 -15.54 18.87
C MET A 306 1.93 -16.72 18.68
N GLY A 307 3.06 -16.47 18.03
CA GLY A 307 4.06 -17.51 17.74
C GLY A 307 3.60 -18.59 16.75
N GLY A 308 2.45 -18.41 16.07
CA GLY A 308 2.05 -19.24 14.93
C GLY A 308 3.06 -19.13 13.78
N ASP A 309 3.16 -20.18 12.95
CA ASP A 309 4.08 -20.15 11.81
C ASP A 309 3.74 -18.96 10.89
N HIS A 310 4.66 -18.00 10.80
CA HIS A 310 4.55 -16.79 9.97
C HIS A 310 4.91 -17.06 8.51
N ARG A 311 4.95 -18.34 8.11
CA ARG A 311 4.99 -18.78 6.72
C ARG A 311 3.60 -18.62 6.10
N MET A 312 3.59 -18.19 4.85
CA MET A 312 2.43 -18.26 3.96
C MET A 312 1.78 -19.66 4.10
N SER A 313 0.46 -19.71 4.28
CA SER A 313 -0.23 -20.99 4.43
C SER A 313 -0.05 -21.88 3.19
N ASP A 314 0.00 -23.20 3.36
CA ASP A 314 0.15 -24.21 2.29
C ASP A 314 -0.96 -24.20 1.21
N GLY A 315 -1.90 -23.24 1.25
CA GLY A 315 -3.00 -23.06 0.31
C GLY A 315 -3.14 -21.65 -0.31
N ALA A 316 -2.22 -20.72 -0.03
CA ALA A 316 -2.21 -19.40 -0.66
C ALA A 316 -1.49 -19.45 -2.02
N MET A 317 -2.10 -20.12 -3.02
CA MET A 317 -1.59 -20.20 -4.39
C MET A 317 -2.70 -20.58 -5.37
N ARG A 318 -2.98 -19.76 -6.39
CA ARG A 318 -3.42 -20.23 -7.72
C ARG A 318 -2.78 -19.35 -8.79
N VAL A 319 -2.05 -19.93 -9.74
CA VAL A 319 -1.33 -19.16 -10.77
C VAL A 319 -2.22 -19.01 -12.02
N PRO A 320 -2.22 -17.85 -12.69
CA PRO A 320 -2.75 -17.72 -14.05
C PRO A 320 -2.21 -18.81 -14.98
N THR A 321 -3.11 -19.57 -15.63
CA THR A 321 -2.73 -20.70 -16.49
C THR A 321 -2.93 -20.32 -17.95
N GLU A 322 -1.87 -20.35 -18.76
CA GLU A 322 -1.98 -20.16 -20.20
C GLU A 322 -2.69 -21.36 -20.84
N LEU A 323 -3.82 -21.12 -21.47
CA LEU A 323 -4.55 -22.13 -22.24
C LEU A 323 -3.80 -22.46 -23.53
N PRO A 324 -4.03 -23.65 -24.14
CA PRO A 324 -3.48 -24.00 -25.46
C PRO A 324 -3.80 -22.98 -26.57
N THR A 325 -4.78 -22.12 -26.34
CA THR A 325 -5.21 -21.03 -27.23
C THR A 325 -4.34 -19.78 -27.14
N GLY A 326 -3.41 -19.69 -26.18
CA GLY A 326 -2.57 -18.50 -25.92
C GLY A 326 -3.26 -17.42 -25.08
N ARG A 327 -4.41 -17.72 -24.46
CA ARG A 327 -5.08 -16.84 -23.47
C ARG A 327 -4.68 -17.27 -22.06
N TRP A 328 -4.56 -16.32 -21.14
CA TRP A 328 -4.28 -16.59 -19.74
C TRP A 328 -5.58 -16.68 -18.94
N LEU A 329 -5.74 -17.70 -18.10
CA LEU A 329 -6.79 -17.74 -17.09
C LEU A 329 -6.43 -16.77 -15.96
N PRO A 330 -7.35 -15.93 -15.47
CA PRO A 330 -7.09 -15.04 -14.35
C PRO A 330 -6.80 -15.82 -13.05
N GLN A 331 -6.07 -15.20 -12.13
CA GLN A 331 -5.82 -15.74 -10.80
C GLN A 331 -7.15 -15.97 -10.07
N GLY A 332 -7.35 -17.16 -9.49
CA GLY A 332 -8.60 -17.56 -8.85
C GLY A 332 -9.62 -18.28 -9.74
N HIS A 333 -9.39 -18.40 -11.05
CA HIS A 333 -10.24 -19.20 -11.93
C HIS A 333 -10.30 -20.68 -11.45
N PRO A 334 -11.47 -21.35 -11.44
CA PRO A 334 -11.59 -22.72 -10.93
C PRO A 334 -10.65 -23.72 -11.62
N GLU A 335 -10.34 -23.46 -12.89
CA GLU A 335 -9.45 -24.27 -13.73
C GLU A 335 -7.97 -23.84 -13.70
N ALA A 336 -7.61 -22.80 -12.93
CA ALA A 336 -6.22 -22.42 -12.71
C ALA A 336 -5.50 -23.51 -11.91
N ARG A 337 -4.34 -23.98 -12.39
CA ARG A 337 -3.62 -25.11 -11.77
C ARG A 337 -2.78 -24.68 -10.56
N MET A 338 -2.68 -25.57 -9.58
CA MET A 338 -1.65 -25.53 -8.54
C MET A 338 -0.29 -25.86 -9.20
N ALA A 339 0.70 -24.99 -9.05
CA ALA A 339 2.07 -25.25 -9.52
C ALA A 339 2.99 -25.47 -8.31
N PRO A 340 3.74 -26.58 -8.22
CA PRO A 340 4.79 -26.74 -7.21
C PRO A 340 5.93 -25.73 -7.47
N MET A 341 6.66 -25.32 -6.42
CA MET A 341 7.74 -24.33 -6.48
C MET A 341 8.80 -24.62 -7.57
N GLY A 342 8.99 -25.90 -7.93
CA GLY A 342 9.89 -26.33 -9.01
C GLY A 342 9.45 -25.95 -10.43
N ASP A 343 8.15 -25.71 -10.66
CA ASP A 343 7.62 -25.27 -11.96
C ASP A 343 7.91 -23.79 -12.23
N PHE A 344 8.18 -22.99 -11.18
CA PHE A 344 8.60 -21.58 -11.24
C PHE A 344 10.08 -21.41 -11.62
N MET A 345 10.84 -22.52 -11.70
CA MET A 345 12.27 -22.53 -12.06
C MET A 345 12.50 -22.65 -13.57
N ARG A 346 11.43 -22.75 -14.38
CA ARG A 346 11.54 -22.71 -15.84
C ARG A 346 11.62 -21.25 -16.30
N PRO A 347 12.61 -20.88 -17.14
CA PRO A 347 12.61 -19.59 -17.81
C PRO A 347 11.26 -19.38 -18.51
N LEU A 348 10.72 -18.15 -18.46
CA LEU A 348 9.59 -17.79 -19.30
C LEU A 348 9.95 -18.14 -20.76
N PRO A 349 9.06 -18.79 -21.52
CA PRO A 349 9.36 -19.17 -22.88
C PRO A 349 9.72 -17.91 -23.68
N ALA A 350 10.73 -18.03 -24.54
CA ALA A 350 11.17 -16.93 -25.40
C ALA A 350 9.96 -16.35 -26.17
N PRO A 351 9.92 -15.04 -26.45
CA PRO A 351 8.88 -14.45 -27.25
C PRO A 351 8.76 -15.22 -28.56
N ARG A 352 7.53 -15.61 -28.92
CA ARG A 352 7.27 -16.29 -30.19
C ARG A 352 7.77 -15.38 -31.31
N SER A 353 8.85 -15.79 -31.97
CA SER A 353 9.32 -15.20 -33.22
C SER A 353 8.25 -15.43 -34.28
N GLY A 354 7.30 -14.50 -34.37
CA GLY A 354 6.09 -14.74 -35.16
C GLY A 354 5.04 -13.65 -35.06
N ARG A 355 5.43 -12.39 -34.91
CA ARG A 355 4.62 -11.31 -35.49
C ARG A 355 5.19 -11.05 -36.89
N PRO A 356 4.42 -11.23 -37.97
CA PRO A 356 4.91 -10.85 -39.28
C PRO A 356 5.24 -9.35 -39.26
N ALA A 357 6.42 -9.04 -39.78
CA ALA A 357 6.84 -7.68 -40.06
C ALA A 357 5.73 -6.94 -40.82
N GLY A 358 5.56 -5.66 -40.47
CA GLY A 358 4.43 -4.86 -40.88
C GLY A 358 4.14 -4.86 -42.39
N VAL A 359 2.86 -4.73 -42.70
CA VAL A 359 2.44 -4.17 -43.98
C VAL A 359 2.56 -2.65 -43.83
N SER A 360 3.71 -2.14 -44.22
CA SER A 360 3.87 -0.75 -44.62
C SER A 360 3.37 -0.57 -46.06
N GLY A 361 2.45 0.37 -46.27
CA GLY A 361 2.44 1.21 -47.47
C GLY A 361 1.42 0.90 -48.58
N GLY A 362 0.65 1.93 -48.92
CA GLY A 362 -0.19 2.06 -50.12
C GLY A 362 -1.61 2.47 -49.72
N GLY A 363 -2.04 3.72 -49.72
CA GLY A 363 -1.83 4.77 -50.72
C GLY A 363 -3.07 4.88 -51.61
N VAL A 364 -3.53 6.11 -51.84
CA VAL A 364 -4.58 6.54 -52.81
C VAL A 364 -6.01 6.36 -52.26
N ARG A 365 -6.90 7.36 -52.13
CA ARG A 365 -7.07 8.68 -52.74
C ARG A 365 -7.93 9.57 -51.84
#